data_AF-A0A0N9NGI9-F1
#
_entry.id   AF-A0A0N9NGI9-F1
#
_cell.length_a   1.000
_cell.length_b   1.000
_cell.length_c   1.000
_cell.angle_alpha   90.00
_cell.angle_beta   90.00
_cell.angle_gamma   90.00
#
_symmetry.space_group_name_H-M   'P 1'
#
loop_
_entity.id
_entity.type
_entity.pdbx_description
1 polymer ?
#
loop_
_entity_poly.entity_id
_entity_poly.type
_entity_poly.pdbx_seq_one_letter_code
_entity_poly.pdbx_strand_id
1 'polypeptide(L)'
;MAHLKQQFKDALSSIEPGDDKANAPEAHRLVRDALEADTKLTEYGVDPVLIGSYKRSVSIKRVKDVDVFVRLPDLPSDVTSKDILDRFFIVCGRGRARFTL
;
A
#
# COMPACT_ATOMS: atom_id res chain seq x y z
N MET A 1 -18.34 13.01 -34.37
CA MET A 1 -18.57 13.23 -32.92
C MET A 1 -19.07 11.99 -32.17
N ALA A 2 -19.97 11.17 -32.73
CA ALA A 2 -20.44 9.94 -32.06
C ALA A 2 -19.33 8.90 -31.83
N HIS A 3 -18.44 8.72 -32.80
CA HIS A 3 -17.37 7.71 -32.71
C HIS A 3 -16.31 8.04 -31.65
N LEU A 4 -15.95 9.32 -31.53
CA LEU A 4 -14.96 9.79 -30.56
C LEU A 4 -15.48 9.63 -29.12
N LYS A 5 -16.76 9.94 -28.88
CA LYS A 5 -17.40 9.72 -27.58
C LYS A 5 -17.36 8.24 -27.16
N GLN A 6 -17.62 7.32 -28.09
CA GLN A 6 -17.58 5.89 -27.80
C GLN A 6 -16.15 5.43 -27.48
N GLN A 7 -15.15 5.87 -28.26
CA GLN A 7 -13.74 5.55 -28.01
C GLN A 7 -13.25 6.02 -26.64
N PHE A 8 -13.62 7.23 -26.19
CA PHE A 8 -13.30 7.69 -24.84
C PHE A 8 -13.99 6.87 -23.76
N LYS A 9 -15.23 6.43 -23.99
CA LYS A 9 -15.97 5.58 -23.05
C LYS A 9 -15.34 4.18 -22.93
N ASP A 10 -14.93 3.61 -24.06
CA ASP A 10 -14.28 2.30 -24.10
C ASP A 10 -12.88 2.36 -23.47
N ALA A 11 -12.13 3.42 -23.73
CA ALA A 11 -10.84 3.68 -23.10
C ALA A 11 -10.98 3.86 -21.57
N LEU A 12 -12.00 4.60 -21.13
CA LEU A 12 -12.30 4.79 -19.70
C LEU A 12 -12.62 3.45 -19.02
N SER A 13 -13.53 2.65 -19.60
CA SER A 13 -13.86 1.32 -19.06
C SER A 13 -12.67 0.36 -19.03
N SER A 14 -11.68 0.59 -19.90
CA SER A 14 -10.46 -0.21 -19.96
C SER A 14 -9.45 0.14 -18.87
N ILE A 15 -9.49 1.36 -18.31
CA ILE A 15 -8.57 1.82 -17.27
C ILE A 15 -9.22 1.92 -15.89
N GLU A 16 -10.54 1.91 -15.80
CA GLU A 16 -11.25 1.86 -14.53
C GLU A 16 -10.99 0.54 -13.80
N PRO A 17 -10.73 0.58 -12.48
CA PRO A 17 -10.57 -0.64 -11.70
C PRO A 17 -11.89 -1.42 -11.65
N GLY A 18 -11.83 -2.66 -12.12
CA GLY A 18 -12.93 -3.63 -12.06
C GLY A 18 -12.97 -4.32 -10.70
N ASP A 19 -12.94 -5.65 -10.69
CA ASP A 19 -12.91 -6.47 -9.46
C ASP A 19 -11.62 -6.28 -8.65
N ASP A 20 -10.55 -5.79 -9.30
CA ASP A 20 -9.24 -5.49 -8.69
C ASP A 20 -9.29 -4.39 -7.60
N LYS A 21 -10.43 -3.70 -7.42
CA LYS A 21 -10.64 -2.73 -6.33
C LYS A 21 -10.41 -3.35 -4.95
N ALA A 22 -10.70 -4.65 -4.78
CA ALA A 22 -10.55 -5.35 -3.51
C ALA A 22 -9.08 -5.68 -3.16
N ASN A 23 -8.19 -5.72 -4.16
CA ASN A 23 -6.78 -6.06 -3.96
C ASN A 23 -6.07 -5.05 -3.06
N ALA A 24 -6.41 -3.76 -3.16
CA ALA A 24 -5.77 -2.73 -2.37
C ALA A 24 -6.09 -2.78 -0.87
N PRO A 25 -7.37 -2.84 -0.44
CA PRO A 25 -7.73 -3.05 0.95
C PRO A 25 -7.13 -4.32 1.54
N GLU A 26 -7.11 -5.40 0.76
CA GLU A 26 -6.56 -6.68 1.20
C GLU A 26 -5.04 -6.59 1.38
N ALA A 27 -4.30 -6.06 0.42
CA ALA A 27 -2.86 -5.86 0.54
C ALA A 27 -2.51 -4.92 1.70
N HIS A 28 -3.27 -3.83 1.89
CA HIS A 28 -3.09 -2.94 3.04
C HIS A 28 -3.34 -3.67 4.36
N ARG A 29 -4.39 -4.49 4.43
CA ARG A 29 -4.68 -5.31 5.61
C ARG A 29 -3.52 -6.25 5.91
N LEU A 30 -3.02 -6.97 4.91
CA LEU A 30 -1.91 -7.92 5.09
C LEU A 30 -0.63 -7.24 5.58
N VAL A 31 -0.29 -6.07 5.03
CA VAL A 31 0.87 -5.30 5.49
C VAL A 31 0.66 -4.77 6.91
N ARG A 32 -0.53 -4.23 7.22
CA ARG A 32 -0.85 -3.78 8.58
C ARG A 32 -0.75 -4.93 9.58
N ASP A 33 -1.40 -6.05 9.31
CA ASP A 33 -1.43 -7.21 10.19
C ASP A 33 0.00 -7.73 10.45
N ALA A 34 0.89 -7.68 9.45
CA ALA A 34 2.30 -8.05 9.61
C ALA A 34 3.09 -7.08 10.50
N LEU A 35 2.82 -5.77 10.39
CA LEU A 35 3.48 -4.73 11.19
C LEU A 35 3.01 -4.74 12.65
N GLU A 36 1.71 -4.92 12.88
CA GLU A 36 1.11 -5.04 14.21
C GLU A 36 1.52 -6.35 14.92
N ALA A 37 1.87 -7.40 14.17
CA ALA A 37 2.39 -8.63 14.75
C ALA A 37 3.85 -8.50 15.25
N ASP A 38 4.57 -7.45 14.86
CA ASP A 38 5.95 -7.23 15.30
C ASP A 38 5.98 -6.47 16.63
N THR A 39 6.50 -7.12 17.68
CA THR A 39 6.56 -6.56 19.03
C THR A 39 7.39 -5.28 19.10
N LYS A 40 8.52 -5.19 18.38
CA LYS A 40 9.36 -3.99 18.38
C LYS A 40 8.70 -2.81 17.69
N LEU A 41 8.02 -3.04 16.56
CA LEU A 41 7.31 -1.95 15.89
C LEU A 41 6.11 -1.49 16.74
N THR A 42 5.42 -2.42 17.39
CA THR A 42 4.30 -2.12 18.30
C THR A 42 4.74 -1.27 19.48
N GLU A 43 5.93 -1.50 20.03
CA GLU A 43 6.54 -0.64 21.08
C GLU A 43 6.73 0.81 20.63
N TYR A 44 6.86 1.07 19.32
CA TYR A 44 6.96 2.42 18.75
C TYR A 44 5.60 3.04 18.39
N GLY A 45 4.49 2.35 18.66
CA GLY A 45 3.13 2.86 18.49
C GLY A 45 2.59 2.81 17.06
N VAL A 46 2.79 1.70 16.33
CA VAL A 46 2.31 1.52 14.94
C VAL A 46 0.91 2.09 14.72
N ASP A 47 0.83 3.17 13.94
CA ASP A 47 -0.43 3.81 13.51
C ASP A 47 -0.44 3.89 11.97
N PRO A 48 -0.96 2.85 11.31
CA PRO A 48 -0.97 2.73 9.86
C PRO A 48 -2.11 3.55 9.26
N VAL A 49 -1.74 4.52 8.43
CA VAL A 49 -2.64 5.39 7.69
C VAL A 49 -2.61 5.04 6.21
N LEU A 50 -3.79 4.79 5.66
CA LEU A 50 -3.97 4.56 4.24
C LEU A 50 -3.86 5.89 3.50
N ILE A 51 -2.88 6.00 2.59
CA ILE A 51 -2.62 7.20 1.79
C ILE A 51 -2.58 6.85 0.29
N GLY A 52 -2.22 7.81 -0.57
CA GLY A 52 -1.95 7.53 -1.98
C GLY A 52 -3.16 7.55 -2.93
N SER A 53 -2.91 7.06 -4.15
CA SER A 53 -3.86 7.09 -5.29
C SER A 53 -5.18 6.38 -5.00
N TYR A 54 -5.14 5.36 -4.13
CA TYR A 54 -6.30 4.57 -3.72
C TYR A 54 -7.29 5.37 -2.87
N LYS A 55 -6.81 6.12 -1.86
CA LYS A 55 -7.67 7.02 -1.05
C LYS A 55 -8.34 8.10 -1.92
N ARG A 56 -7.68 8.51 -3.01
CA ARG A 56 -8.18 9.52 -3.95
C ARG A 56 -9.04 8.95 -5.09
N SER A 57 -9.27 7.64 -5.13
CA SER A 57 -10.00 6.97 -6.21
C SER A 57 -9.42 7.22 -7.62
N VAL A 58 -8.10 7.38 -7.73
CA VAL A 58 -7.39 7.60 -9.01
C VAL A 58 -6.51 6.41 -9.41
N SER A 59 -6.69 5.26 -8.77
CA SER A 59 -6.00 4.02 -9.14
C SER A 59 -6.54 3.48 -10.48
N ILE A 60 -5.63 3.18 -11.40
CA ILE A 60 -5.95 2.55 -12.69
C ILE A 60 -6.02 1.02 -12.56
N LYS A 61 -6.70 0.38 -13.51
CA LYS A 61 -7.22 -0.99 -13.56
C LYS A 61 -6.65 -2.02 -12.59
N ARG A 62 -5.32 -2.16 -12.51
CA ARG A 62 -4.66 -3.27 -11.79
C ARG A 62 -4.36 -3.02 -10.31
N VAL A 63 -4.51 -1.78 -9.81
CA VAL A 63 -4.34 -1.42 -8.38
C VAL A 63 -3.13 -2.11 -7.73
N LYS A 64 -1.94 -1.96 -8.34
CA LYS A 64 -0.72 -2.73 -7.96
C LYS A 64 0.16 -2.06 -6.91
N ASP A 65 -0.01 -0.76 -6.68
CA ASP A 65 0.85 0.02 -5.80
C ASP A 65 0.01 0.63 -4.67
N VAL A 66 -0.05 -0.10 -3.56
CA VAL A 66 -0.75 0.33 -2.35
C VAL A 66 0.26 1.03 -1.44
N ASP A 67 0.13 2.36 -1.33
CA ASP A 67 0.94 3.15 -0.41
C ASP A 67 0.43 2.95 1.04
N VAL A 68 1.26 2.31 1.88
CA VAL A 68 1.02 2.19 3.32
C VAL A 68 1.94 3.16 4.04
N PHE A 69 1.37 4.13 4.76
CA PHE A 69 2.13 5.02 5.62
C PHE A 69 1.96 4.59 7.07
N VAL A 70 3.07 4.48 7.81
CA VAL A 70 3.05 4.06 9.20
C VAL A 70 3.61 5.18 10.04
N ARG A 71 2.82 5.66 11.01
CA ARG A 71 3.29 6.58 12.05
C ARG A 71 3.83 5.77 13.22
N LEU A 72 4.94 6.25 13.78
CA LEU A 72 5.60 5.70 14.96
C LEU A 72 5.74 6.83 16.00
N PRO A 73 4.66 7.17 16.74
CA PRO A 73 4.62 8.30 17.66
C PRO A 73 5.56 8.12 18.85
N ASP A 74 5.85 6.88 19.25
CA ASP A 74 6.66 6.55 20.41
C ASP A 74 8.09 6.17 20.03
N LEU A 75 8.56 6.64 18.87
CA LEU A 75 9.90 6.33 18.36
C LEU A 75 10.99 6.99 19.25
N PRO A 76 11.90 6.20 19.83
CA PRO A 76 13.02 6.73 20.62
C PRO A 76 14.00 7.54 19.76
N SER A 77 14.62 8.57 20.33
CA SER A 77 15.53 9.47 19.61
C SER A 77 16.86 8.83 19.17
N ASP A 78 17.21 7.68 19.75
CA ASP A 78 18.41 6.91 19.44
C ASP A 78 18.19 5.88 18.32
N VAL A 79 16.94 5.66 17.91
CA VAL A 79 16.62 4.74 16.80
C VAL A 79 16.82 5.45 15.47
N THR A 80 17.62 4.86 14.58
CA THR A 80 17.91 5.46 13.28
C THR A 80 16.91 5.01 12.21
N SER A 81 16.81 5.79 11.13
CA SER A 81 16.00 5.42 9.96
C SER A 81 16.42 4.07 9.36
N LYS A 82 17.70 3.69 9.50
CA LYS A 82 18.20 2.40 9.04
C LYS A 82 17.64 1.24 9.87
N ASP A 83 17.63 1.38 11.19
CA ASP A 83 17.10 0.34 12.10
C ASP A 83 15.62 0.05 11.81
N ILE A 84 14.84 1.10 11.53
CA ILE A 84 13.43 0.98 11.14
C ILE A 84 13.28 0.29 9.79
N LEU A 85 14.06 0.70 8.79
CA LEU A 85 13.98 0.12 7.44
C LEU A 85 14.40 -1.35 7.44
N ASP A 86 15.47 -1.70 8.16
CA ASP A 86 15.94 -3.08 8.31
C ASP A 86 14.88 -3.93 9.02
N ARG A 87 14.22 -3.40 10.06
CA ARG A 87 13.12 -4.10 10.74
C ARG A 87 11.93 -4.32 9.81
N PHE A 88 11.56 -3.30 9.03
CA PHE A 88 10.50 -3.40 8.03
C PHE A 88 10.81 -4.49 6.98
N PHE A 89 12.05 -4.55 6.49
CA PHE A 89 12.48 -5.62 5.58
C PHE A 89 12.46 -7.00 6.23
N ILE A 90 12.72 -7.14 7.52
CA ILE A 90 12.60 -8.43 8.22
C ILE A 90 11.13 -8.88 8.31
N VAL A 91 10.23 -7.94 8.65
CA VAL A 91 8.79 -8.21 8.80
C VAL A 91 8.15 -8.52 7.45
N CYS A 92 8.39 -7.69 6.44
CA CYS A 92 7.79 -7.83 5.12
C CYS A 92 8.54 -8.79 4.19
N GLY A 93 9.86 -8.99 4.39
CA GLY A 93 10.72 -9.79 3.51
C GLY A 93 10.88 -11.26 3.90
N ARG A 94 10.34 -11.70 5.05
CA ARG A 94 10.28 -13.14 5.39
C ARG A 94 9.27 -13.93 4.56
N GLY A 95 8.43 -13.27 3.77
CA GLY A 95 7.82 -13.85 2.58
C GLY A 95 8.49 -13.25 1.35
N ARG A 96 9.02 -14.08 0.43
CA ARG A 96 9.46 -13.63 -0.90
C ARG A 96 8.28 -13.03 -1.69
N ALA A 97 7.86 -11.80 -1.39
CA ALA A 97 7.14 -10.97 -2.33
C ALA A 97 8.19 -10.32 -3.23
N ARG A 98 8.52 -11.02 -4.31
CA ARG A 98 9.42 -10.54 -5.35
C ARG A 98 8.74 -9.36 -6.07
N PHE A 99 8.91 -8.14 -5.54
CA PHE A 99 8.60 -6.92 -6.29
C PHE A 99 9.61 -6.82 -7.43
N THR A 100 9.16 -7.26 -8.60
CA THR A 100 9.90 -7.11 -9.85
C THR A 100 9.24 -5.93 -10.55
N LEU A 101 10.03 -4.90 -10.85
CA LEU A 101 9.63 -3.74 -11.67
C LEU A 101 9.12 -4.19 -13.04
#